data_AF-A0A832KGJ7-F1
#
_entry.id   AF-A0A832KGJ7-F1
#
_cell.length_a   1.000
_cell.length_b   1.000
_cell.length_c   1.000
_cell.angle_alpha   90.00
_cell.angle_beta   90.00
_cell.angle_gamma   90.00
#
_symmetry.space_group_name_H-M   'P 1'
#
loop_
_entity.id
_entity.type
_entity.pdbx_description
1 polymer ?
#
loop_
_entity_poly.entity_id
_entity_poly.type
_entity_poly.pdbx_seq_one_letter_code
_entity_poly.pdbx_strand_id
1 'polypeptide(L)'
;MSERAILYRDADGTTYDVELPLTSNVDVEEVRDELGLPSYVDLEYFPMRNAVVTIWAALNAPEIHRRYPDIFEKKICGEPIQPLLFGGAAVKVLCRSANKNGPLSRHVKDTDYIVSKKQGWRFYKLLLSLDKAFGTHFKSFATMNDRRFNGWRHGERYRVTTINGVLDDGSPTITVMDILCDAINLRHKIDVRDAFQRYRENNYTIGLEYMLLSKAQFINEVSREDLEQLREHGQEYRVLPYPYYNRDRAVIGMEEKDVKDVCAIFLDHPVGDGGSEINPKVLRRILDKDKKLALTFTLNLRNLVERSDVITRWIGGSAASTVADGVNDLLKHLPKVDKRWDKPWWNTAVETPTIG
;
A
#
# COMPACT_ATOMS: atom_id res chain seq x y z
N MET A 1 38.56 -7.60 1.51
CA MET A 1 38.18 -6.33 0.86
C MET A 1 36.68 -6.39 0.66
N SER A 2 35.91 -5.45 1.19
CA SER A 2 34.47 -5.36 0.90
C SER A 2 34.30 -5.00 -0.58
N GLU A 3 33.45 -5.74 -1.27
CA GLU A 3 33.06 -5.43 -2.64
C GLU A 3 32.06 -4.27 -2.62
N ARG A 4 32.08 -3.37 -3.61
CA ARG A 4 31.13 -2.26 -3.73
C ARG A 4 30.16 -2.50 -4.87
N ALA A 5 28.88 -2.42 -4.58
CA ALA A 5 27.81 -2.45 -5.57
C ALA A 5 27.26 -1.05 -5.83
N ILE A 6 27.17 -0.66 -7.11
CA ILE A 6 26.52 0.58 -7.52
C ILE A 6 25.01 0.32 -7.60
N LEU A 7 24.25 1.01 -6.76
CA LEU A 7 22.79 0.95 -6.75
C LEU A 7 22.18 1.77 -7.90
N TYR A 8 22.71 2.99 -8.10
CA TYR A 8 22.18 3.92 -9.09
C TYR A 8 23.25 4.94 -9.53
N ARG A 9 23.11 5.44 -10.76
CA ARG A 9 23.91 6.56 -11.28
C ARG A 9 22.98 7.61 -11.89
N ASP A 10 22.98 8.81 -11.32
CA ASP A 10 22.28 9.96 -11.89
C ASP A 10 22.95 10.39 -13.21
N ALA A 11 22.20 11.12 -14.04
CA ALA A 11 22.70 11.63 -15.33
C ALA A 11 23.87 12.62 -15.19
N ASP A 12 24.03 13.25 -14.01
CA ASP A 12 25.15 14.15 -13.69
C ASP A 12 26.42 13.41 -13.23
N GLY A 13 26.38 12.07 -13.19
CA GLY A 13 27.50 11.22 -12.77
C GLY A 13 27.51 10.90 -11.28
N THR A 14 26.60 11.46 -10.46
CA THR A 14 26.47 11.10 -9.04
C THR A 14 26.15 9.61 -8.90
N THR A 15 26.95 8.88 -8.13
CA THR A 15 26.74 7.46 -7.85
C THR A 15 26.22 7.25 -6.44
N TYR A 16 25.30 6.30 -6.31
CA TYR A 16 24.84 5.78 -5.02
C TYR A 16 25.27 4.32 -4.94
N ASP A 17 26.10 4.00 -3.96
CA ASP A 17 26.68 2.67 -3.78
C ASP A 17 26.57 2.17 -2.33
N VAL A 18 26.82 0.87 -2.17
CA VAL A 18 26.88 0.16 -0.90
C VAL A 18 28.02 -0.85 -0.88
N GLU A 19 28.55 -1.09 0.31
CA GLU A 19 29.46 -2.20 0.55
C GLU A 19 28.68 -3.51 0.76
N LEU A 20 29.24 -4.59 0.23
CA LEU A 20 28.70 -5.94 0.33
C LEU A 20 29.51 -6.83 1.32
N PRO A 21 28.86 -7.78 2.01
CA PRO A 21 27.41 -8.01 2.01
C PRO A 21 26.65 -6.87 2.72
N LEU A 22 25.36 -6.72 2.40
CA LEU A 22 24.54 -5.73 3.12
C LEU A 22 24.48 -6.08 4.61
N THR A 23 24.38 -5.07 5.47
CA THR A 23 24.41 -5.23 6.93
C THR A 23 23.06 -4.88 7.57
N SER A 24 22.77 -5.52 8.70
CA SER A 24 21.66 -5.21 9.60
C SER A 24 22.19 -5.22 11.03
N ASN A 25 22.09 -4.08 11.72
CA ASN A 25 22.57 -3.88 13.09
C ASN A 25 21.42 -3.84 14.11
N VAL A 26 20.27 -4.39 13.73
CA VAL A 26 19.03 -4.38 14.52
C VAL A 26 18.44 -5.78 14.58
N ASP A 27 17.96 -6.15 15.76
CA ASP A 27 17.13 -7.34 15.93
C ASP A 27 15.69 -7.00 15.50
N VAL A 28 15.31 -7.50 14.33
CA VAL A 28 14.01 -7.17 13.72
C VAL A 28 12.86 -7.88 14.45
N GLU A 29 13.13 -9.04 15.05
CA GLU A 29 12.13 -9.79 15.83
C GLU A 29 11.80 -9.02 17.11
N GLU A 30 12.81 -8.54 17.83
CA GLU A 30 12.63 -7.68 19.01
C GLU A 30 11.84 -6.41 18.64
N VAL A 31 12.18 -5.77 17.52
CA VAL A 31 11.46 -4.59 17.03
C VAL A 31 9.99 -4.89 16.70
N ARG A 32 9.69 -6.03 16.07
CA ARG A 32 8.31 -6.45 15.78
C ARG A 32 7.52 -6.61 17.08
N ASP A 33 8.13 -7.25 18.08
CA ASP A 33 7.51 -7.55 19.36
C ASP A 33 7.28 -6.27 20.17
N GLU A 34 8.23 -5.32 20.17
CA GLU A 34 8.05 -3.99 20.76
C GLU A 34 6.90 -3.19 20.10
N LEU A 35 6.73 -3.33 18.80
CA LEU A 35 5.60 -2.73 18.08
C LEU A 35 4.27 -3.41 18.40
N GLY A 36 4.29 -4.65 18.92
CA GLY A 36 3.10 -5.48 19.13
C GLY A 36 2.52 -6.01 17.82
N LEU A 37 3.34 -6.17 16.77
CA LEU A 37 2.88 -6.68 15.49
C LEU A 37 2.67 -8.21 15.54
N PRO A 38 1.70 -8.75 14.78
CA PRO A 38 1.43 -10.19 14.78
C PRO A 38 2.63 -11.03 14.34
N SER A 39 2.83 -12.19 14.98
CA SER A 39 3.93 -13.12 14.69
C SER A 39 3.88 -13.76 13.30
N TYR A 40 2.74 -13.69 12.60
CA TYR A 40 2.62 -14.18 11.23
C TYR A 40 3.25 -13.24 10.19
N VAL A 41 3.62 -12.01 10.57
CA VAL A 41 4.29 -11.06 9.67
C VAL A 41 5.67 -11.61 9.34
N ASP A 42 5.89 -11.93 8.07
CA ASP A 42 7.10 -12.57 7.59
C ASP A 42 8.30 -11.61 7.56
N LEU A 43 9.22 -11.73 8.52
CA LEU A 43 10.44 -10.91 8.62
C LEU A 43 11.62 -11.47 7.80
N GLU A 44 11.49 -12.67 7.23
CA GLU A 44 12.41 -13.15 6.18
C GLU A 44 12.16 -12.36 4.88
N TYR A 45 10.93 -11.88 4.70
CA TYR A 45 10.56 -11.10 3.54
C TYR A 45 11.07 -9.65 3.62
N PHE A 46 12.03 -9.31 2.75
CA PHE A 46 12.80 -8.06 2.80
C PHE A 46 11.96 -6.78 2.91
N PRO A 47 10.87 -6.58 2.14
CA PRO A 47 10.05 -5.38 2.29
C PRO A 47 9.41 -5.26 3.68
N MET A 48 8.95 -6.38 4.26
CA MET A 48 8.33 -6.37 5.59
C MET A 48 9.34 -6.10 6.69
N ARG A 49 10.54 -6.67 6.58
CA ARG A 49 11.69 -6.36 7.46
C ARG A 49 11.97 -4.85 7.49
N ASN A 50 12.08 -4.24 6.31
CA ASN A 50 12.32 -2.80 6.20
C ASN A 50 11.15 -1.99 6.77
N ALA A 51 9.91 -2.44 6.57
CA ALA A 51 8.74 -1.76 7.08
C ALA A 51 8.70 -1.69 8.62
N VAL A 52 8.97 -2.82 9.26
CA VAL A 52 8.97 -2.95 10.73
C VAL A 52 10.00 -2.01 11.36
N VAL A 53 11.24 -2.02 10.87
CA VAL A 53 12.30 -1.13 11.38
C VAL A 53 11.99 0.34 11.10
N THR A 54 11.44 0.66 9.93
CA THR A 54 11.08 2.03 9.56
C THR A 54 10.00 2.60 10.48
N ILE A 55 8.94 1.83 10.77
CA ILE A 55 7.87 2.25 11.69
C ILE A 55 8.44 2.48 13.08
N TRP A 56 9.23 1.54 13.59
CA TRP A 56 9.82 1.66 14.91
C TRP A 56 10.74 2.87 15.05
N ALA A 57 11.61 3.10 14.06
CA ALA A 57 12.52 4.24 14.07
C ALA A 57 11.74 5.57 14.04
N ALA A 58 10.63 5.62 13.32
CA ALA A 58 9.78 6.80 13.24
C ALA A 58 9.07 7.10 14.57
N LEU A 59 8.55 6.07 15.24
CA LEU A 59 7.93 6.22 16.56
C LEU A 59 8.97 6.62 17.63
N ASN A 60 10.20 6.15 17.49
CA ASN A 60 11.32 6.50 18.37
C ASN A 60 12.09 7.76 17.93
N ALA A 61 11.63 8.49 16.90
CA ALA A 61 12.30 9.68 16.39
C ALA A 61 12.63 10.76 17.45
N PRO A 62 11.84 10.96 18.53
CA PRO A 62 12.21 11.88 19.61
C PRO A 62 13.51 11.51 20.34
N GLU A 63 13.82 10.23 20.41
CA GLU A 63 14.86 9.65 21.25
C GLU A 63 16.00 9.02 20.44
N ILE A 64 15.83 8.89 19.12
CA ILE A 64 16.80 8.19 18.25
C ILE A 64 18.20 8.81 18.29
N HIS A 65 18.29 10.13 18.47
CA HIS A 65 19.56 10.84 18.64
C HIS A 65 20.29 10.54 19.94
N ARG A 66 19.58 10.12 20.99
CA ARG A 66 20.20 9.67 22.24
C ARG A 66 20.70 8.24 22.12
N ARG A 67 19.99 7.40 21.35
CA ARG A 67 20.36 6.01 21.08
C ARG A 67 21.55 5.89 20.12
N TYR A 68 21.64 6.79 19.14
CA TYR A 68 22.70 6.81 18.13
C TYR A 68 23.30 8.23 17.97
N PRO A 69 24.01 8.74 18.99
CA PRO A 69 24.51 10.12 19.01
C PRO A 69 25.54 10.42 17.90
N ASP A 70 26.32 9.42 17.50
CA ASP A 70 27.32 9.56 16.43
C ASP A 70 26.69 9.63 15.03
N ILE A 71 25.42 9.21 14.90
CA ILE A 71 24.69 9.18 13.62
C ILE A 71 23.75 10.38 13.52
N PHE A 72 23.07 10.71 14.61
CA PHE A 72 22.09 11.80 14.67
C PHE A 72 22.57 12.87 15.64
N GLU A 73 23.39 13.80 15.14
CA GLU A 73 23.90 14.93 15.94
C GLU A 73 22.78 15.82 16.53
N LYS A 74 21.61 15.82 15.90
CA LYS A 74 20.45 16.65 16.30
C LYS A 74 19.18 15.83 16.31
N LYS A 75 18.26 16.21 17.20
CA LYS A 75 16.91 15.66 17.26
C LYS A 75 16.18 15.85 15.92
N ILE A 76 15.67 14.77 15.34
CA ILE A 76 14.92 14.79 14.06
C ILE A 76 13.54 15.41 14.26
N CYS A 77 12.81 14.97 15.29
CA CYS A 77 11.44 15.37 15.56
C CYS A 77 11.20 15.47 17.08
N GLY A 78 10.45 16.48 17.51
CA GLY A 78 10.04 16.70 18.90
C GLY A 78 9.20 15.57 19.50
N GLU A 79 8.43 14.91 18.64
CA GLU A 79 7.33 13.97 18.90
C GLU A 79 7.46 12.73 17.98
N PRO A 80 6.85 11.60 18.33
CA PRO A 80 6.82 10.42 17.45
C PRO A 80 6.27 10.78 16.06
N ILE A 81 6.96 10.31 15.02
CA ILE A 81 6.43 10.34 13.66
C ILE A 81 5.53 9.11 13.53
N GLN A 82 4.30 9.28 13.04
CA GLN A 82 3.32 8.20 12.92
C GLN A 82 3.18 7.78 11.45
N PRO A 83 4.09 6.95 10.91
CA PRO A 83 3.90 6.38 9.58
C PRO A 83 2.84 5.29 9.63
N LEU A 84 1.92 5.34 8.68
CA LEU A 84 0.92 4.31 8.43
C LEU A 84 1.27 3.59 7.12
N LEU A 85 1.41 2.28 7.16
CA LEU A 85 1.50 1.49 5.94
C LEU A 85 0.19 1.55 5.17
N PHE A 86 0.31 1.57 3.84
CA PHE A 86 -0.78 1.24 2.94
C PHE A 86 -0.29 0.33 1.82
N GLY A 87 -1.20 -0.12 0.95
CA GLY A 87 -0.84 -1.02 -0.15
C GLY A 87 -0.58 -2.46 0.32
N GLY A 88 0.26 -3.21 -0.40
CA GLY A 88 0.43 -4.65 -0.17
C GLY A 88 1.09 -5.01 1.16
N ALA A 89 2.02 -4.18 1.63
CA ALA A 89 2.68 -4.37 2.92
C ALA A 89 1.68 -4.23 4.08
N ALA A 90 0.76 -3.27 4.02
CA ALA A 90 -0.31 -3.13 5.01
C ALA A 90 -1.23 -4.36 5.05
N VAL A 91 -1.57 -4.93 3.90
CA VAL A 91 -2.36 -6.17 3.84
C VAL A 91 -1.62 -7.33 4.50
N LYS A 92 -0.30 -7.45 4.30
CA LYS A 92 0.51 -8.44 5.03
C LYS A 92 0.55 -8.19 6.54
N VAL A 93 0.44 -6.94 7.01
CA VAL A 93 0.33 -6.69 8.46
C VAL A 93 -1.05 -7.07 9.00
N LEU A 94 -2.11 -6.81 8.23
CA LEU A 94 -3.49 -7.01 8.68
C LEU A 94 -3.97 -8.46 8.54
N CYS A 95 -3.52 -9.16 7.50
CA CYS A 95 -4.12 -10.42 7.07
C CYS A 95 -3.09 -11.55 7.06
N ARG A 96 -3.31 -12.57 7.90
CA ARG A 96 -2.53 -13.81 7.92
C ARG A 96 -2.59 -14.53 6.57
N SER A 97 -3.73 -14.53 5.88
CA SER A 97 -3.88 -15.20 4.57
C SER A 97 -3.05 -14.58 3.44
N ALA A 98 -2.52 -13.37 3.63
CA ALA A 98 -1.62 -12.69 2.70
C ALA A 98 -0.11 -12.92 3.00
N ASN A 99 0.22 -13.61 4.10
CA ASN A 99 1.60 -13.87 4.52
C ASN A 99 2.14 -15.19 3.97
N LYS A 100 3.39 -15.53 4.32
CA LYS A 100 4.05 -16.80 3.95
C LYS A 100 3.11 -17.98 4.24
N ASN A 101 2.96 -18.87 3.25
CA ASN A 101 2.05 -20.03 3.27
C ASN A 101 0.55 -19.72 3.22
N GLY A 102 0.15 -18.45 3.14
CA GLY A 102 -1.24 -18.04 2.95
C GLY A 102 -1.70 -18.20 1.48
N PRO A 103 -2.99 -18.51 1.24
CA PRO A 103 -3.51 -18.76 -0.10
C PRO A 103 -3.56 -17.50 -0.99
N LEU A 104 -3.44 -16.32 -0.39
CA LEU A 104 -3.42 -15.03 -1.07
C LEU A 104 -2.05 -14.34 -0.96
N SER A 105 -1.03 -15.10 -0.57
CA SER A 105 0.34 -14.59 -0.55
C SER A 105 0.78 -14.18 -1.95
N ARG A 106 1.26 -12.95 -2.05
CA ARG A 106 1.88 -12.42 -3.26
C ARG A 106 3.13 -11.63 -2.91
N HIS A 107 3.97 -11.45 -3.92
CA HIS A 107 5.09 -10.54 -3.84
C HIS A 107 4.58 -9.09 -3.84
N VAL A 108 5.16 -8.27 -2.97
CA VAL A 108 4.98 -6.83 -2.84
C VAL A 108 6.29 -6.17 -3.28
N LYS A 109 6.20 -5.26 -4.26
CA LYS A 109 7.41 -4.66 -4.87
C LYS A 109 8.03 -3.58 -3.97
N ASP A 110 7.21 -2.92 -3.16
CA ASP A 110 7.52 -1.71 -2.41
C ASP A 110 6.76 -1.63 -1.08
N THR A 111 7.23 -0.76 -0.20
CA THR A 111 6.50 -0.40 1.04
C THR A 111 6.12 1.05 0.93
N ASP A 112 4.82 1.33 0.98
CA ASP A 112 4.32 2.69 0.89
C ASP A 112 3.78 3.17 2.22
N TYR A 113 4.03 4.44 2.51
CA TYR A 113 3.65 5.07 3.78
C TYR A 113 2.73 6.25 3.58
N ILE A 114 1.86 6.47 4.54
CA ILE A 114 1.15 7.72 4.73
C ILE A 114 1.56 8.31 6.07
N VAL A 115 1.93 9.58 6.07
CA VAL A 115 2.28 10.36 7.27
C VAL A 115 1.45 11.63 7.31
N SER A 116 1.38 12.29 8.48
CA SER A 116 0.79 13.62 8.51
C SER A 116 1.62 14.59 7.67
N LYS A 117 0.98 15.52 6.95
CA LYS A 117 1.69 16.52 6.13
C LYS A 117 2.71 17.33 6.93
N LYS A 118 2.44 17.58 8.22
CA LYS A 118 3.34 18.28 9.14
C LYS A 118 4.63 17.50 9.43
N GLN A 119 4.59 16.17 9.31
CA GLN A 119 5.71 15.27 9.61
C GLN A 119 6.39 14.72 8.34
N GLY A 120 5.79 14.88 7.15
CA GLY A 120 6.29 14.33 5.89
C GLY A 120 7.78 14.57 5.63
N TRP A 121 8.23 15.83 5.74
CA TRP A 121 9.64 16.17 5.57
C TRP A 121 10.56 15.52 6.62
N ARG A 122 10.10 15.40 7.87
CA ARG A 122 10.89 14.78 8.95
C ARG A 122 11.01 13.27 8.74
N PHE A 123 9.93 12.62 8.31
CA PHE A 123 9.94 11.21 7.95
C PHE A 123 10.87 10.94 6.77
N TYR A 124 10.78 11.74 5.71
CA TYR A 124 11.70 11.67 4.58
C TYR A 124 13.17 11.79 5.00
N LYS A 125 13.51 12.75 5.88
CA LYS A 125 14.88 12.89 6.41
C LYS A 125 15.33 11.69 7.25
N LEU A 126 14.42 11.12 8.04
CA LEU A 126 14.71 9.93 8.83
C LEU A 126 15.10 8.76 7.93
N LEU A 127 14.33 8.50 6.87
CA LEU A 127 14.60 7.43 5.90
C LEU A 127 16.02 7.54 5.31
N LEU A 128 16.44 8.74 4.92
CA LEU A 128 17.78 9.01 4.36
C LEU A 128 18.96 8.75 5.32
N SER A 129 18.67 8.43 6.59
CA SER A 129 19.68 8.21 7.61
C SER A 129 19.53 6.85 8.31
N LEU A 130 18.55 6.03 7.93
CA LEU A 130 18.33 4.74 8.57
C LEU A 130 19.51 3.78 8.37
N ASP A 131 20.17 3.79 7.21
CA ASP A 131 21.32 2.91 6.95
C ASP A 131 22.48 3.12 7.91
N LYS A 132 22.69 4.37 8.31
CA LYS A 132 23.77 4.74 9.23
C LYS A 132 23.56 4.18 10.64
N ALA A 133 22.31 4.07 11.09
CA ALA A 133 21.99 3.57 12.42
C ALA A 133 21.71 2.06 12.44
N PHE A 134 21.04 1.54 11.42
CA PHE A 134 20.48 0.18 11.42
C PHE A 134 21.16 -0.76 10.41
N GLY A 135 22.12 -0.27 9.62
CA GLY A 135 22.84 -1.07 8.61
C GLY A 135 22.29 -0.88 7.19
N THR A 136 23.09 -1.28 6.19
CA THR A 136 22.83 -0.95 4.77
C THR A 136 21.59 -1.60 4.18
N HIS A 137 20.97 -2.59 4.84
CA HIS A 137 19.64 -3.12 4.49
C HIS A 137 18.57 -2.02 4.39
N PHE A 138 18.68 -0.99 5.23
CA PHE A 138 17.69 0.07 5.38
C PHE A 138 18.06 1.33 4.58
N LYS A 139 18.93 1.20 3.56
CA LYS A 139 19.39 2.33 2.78
C LYS A 139 18.31 2.91 1.90
N SER A 140 18.03 4.18 2.15
CA SER A 140 17.27 5.07 1.28
C SER A 140 18.14 6.25 0.84
N PHE A 141 17.98 6.68 -0.40
CA PHE A 141 18.69 7.82 -0.98
C PHE A 141 17.78 8.58 -1.94
N ALA A 142 18.10 9.85 -2.18
CA ALA A 142 17.30 10.72 -3.03
C ALA A 142 18.06 11.04 -4.31
N THR A 143 17.59 10.48 -5.43
CA THR A 143 18.10 10.77 -6.78
C THR A 143 17.76 12.20 -7.19
N MET A 144 18.33 12.68 -8.30
CA MET A 144 17.95 13.98 -8.87
C MET A 144 16.46 14.05 -9.20
N ASN A 145 15.89 12.96 -9.72
CA ASN A 145 14.47 12.87 -10.05
C ASN A 145 13.59 12.91 -8.79
N ASP A 146 13.98 12.22 -7.72
CA ASP A 146 13.27 12.26 -6.43
C ASP A 146 13.23 13.69 -5.87
N ARG A 147 14.36 14.40 -5.89
CA ARG A 147 14.46 15.78 -5.40
C ARG A 147 13.57 16.73 -6.20
N ARG A 148 13.55 16.62 -7.53
CA ARG A 148 12.68 17.42 -8.40
C ARG A 148 11.21 17.14 -8.13
N PHE A 149 10.84 15.85 -8.05
CA PHE A 149 9.47 15.43 -7.74
C PHE A 149 9.02 15.99 -6.38
N ASN A 150 9.84 15.82 -5.33
CA ASN A 150 9.52 16.29 -3.98
C ASN A 150 9.34 17.80 -3.92
N GLY A 151 10.16 18.56 -4.64
CA GLY A 151 10.03 20.02 -4.75
C GLY A 151 8.69 20.46 -5.37
N TRP A 152 8.24 19.79 -6.43
CA TRP A 152 6.99 20.12 -7.14
C TRP A 152 5.72 19.72 -6.39
N ARG A 153 5.80 18.75 -5.47
CA ARG A 153 4.62 18.25 -4.74
C ARG A 153 4.28 19.05 -3.48
N HIS A 154 5.04 20.09 -3.14
CA HIS A 154 4.75 21.01 -2.02
C HIS A 154 4.36 20.30 -0.70
N GLY A 155 5.02 19.19 -0.40
CA GLY A 155 4.81 18.39 0.81
C GLY A 155 3.52 17.56 0.84
N GLU A 156 2.82 17.40 -0.29
CA GLU A 156 1.68 16.47 -0.38
C GLU A 156 2.09 15.02 -0.62
N ARG A 157 3.27 14.83 -1.22
CA ARG A 157 3.86 13.53 -1.51
C ARG A 157 5.37 13.67 -1.57
N TYR A 158 6.07 12.68 -1.05
CA TYR A 158 7.50 12.52 -1.20
C TYR A 158 7.81 11.18 -1.88
N ARG A 159 8.95 11.12 -2.54
CA ARG A 159 9.58 9.93 -3.10
C ARG A 159 11.00 9.81 -2.58
N VAL A 160 11.43 8.58 -2.38
CA VAL A 160 12.81 8.23 -2.07
C VAL A 160 13.13 6.90 -2.73
N THR A 161 14.34 6.73 -3.24
CA THR A 161 14.81 5.45 -3.76
C THR A 161 15.35 4.62 -2.60
N THR A 162 14.98 3.35 -2.50
CA THR A 162 15.40 2.45 -1.41
C THR A 162 15.81 1.10 -1.95
N ILE A 163 16.66 0.38 -1.21
CA ILE A 163 16.83 -1.06 -1.43
C ILE A 163 15.51 -1.77 -1.07
N ASN A 164 15.06 -2.71 -1.92
CA ASN A 164 13.84 -3.48 -1.74
C ASN A 164 14.03 -5.01 -1.81
N GLY A 165 15.25 -5.47 -2.04
CA GLY A 165 15.56 -6.89 -2.04
C GLY A 165 17.04 -7.16 -2.30
N VAL A 166 17.36 -8.44 -2.31
CA VAL A 166 18.68 -8.98 -2.64
C VAL A 166 18.44 -10.17 -3.57
N LEU A 167 19.14 -10.21 -4.70
CA LEU A 167 19.12 -11.32 -5.66
C LEU A 167 19.94 -12.50 -5.14
N ASP A 168 19.79 -13.66 -5.78
CA ASP A 168 20.49 -14.90 -5.39
C ASP A 168 22.02 -14.79 -5.44
N ASP A 169 22.55 -13.88 -6.28
CA ASP A 169 23.98 -13.58 -6.39
C ASP A 169 24.47 -12.59 -5.30
N GLY A 170 23.59 -12.15 -4.40
CA GLY A 170 23.89 -11.16 -3.36
C GLY A 170 23.73 -9.71 -3.81
N SER A 171 23.36 -9.45 -5.07
CA SER A 171 23.21 -8.10 -5.59
C SER A 171 21.94 -7.42 -5.04
N PRO A 172 22.03 -6.18 -4.53
CA PRO A 172 20.86 -5.43 -4.06
C PRO A 172 19.97 -4.99 -5.22
N THR A 173 18.64 -5.03 -5.00
CA THR A 173 17.65 -4.41 -5.89
C THR A 173 17.13 -3.12 -5.27
N ILE A 174 16.76 -2.17 -6.12
CA ILE A 174 16.19 -0.88 -5.69
C ILE A 174 14.78 -0.65 -6.25
N THR A 175 14.01 0.15 -5.54
CA THR A 175 12.71 0.67 -5.98
C THR A 175 12.51 2.11 -5.52
N VAL A 176 11.49 2.77 -6.05
CA VAL A 176 11.00 4.05 -5.55
C VAL A 176 9.92 3.79 -4.50
N MET A 177 10.10 4.35 -3.31
CA MET A 177 9.11 4.35 -2.22
C MET A 177 8.29 5.64 -2.28
N ASP A 178 6.96 5.51 -2.25
CA ASP A 178 6.05 6.64 -2.13
C ASP A 178 5.64 6.92 -0.68
N ILE A 179 5.68 8.20 -0.32
CA ILE A 179 5.26 8.71 0.99
C ILE A 179 4.13 9.72 0.74
N LEU A 180 2.90 9.30 0.96
CA LEU A 180 1.73 10.16 0.86
C LEU A 180 1.55 10.97 2.15
N CYS A 181 0.93 12.14 2.02
CA CYS A 181 0.61 12.98 3.18
C CYS A 181 -0.90 13.19 3.31
N ASP A 182 -1.45 12.86 4.48
CA ASP A 182 -2.86 13.01 4.88
C ASP A 182 -3.93 12.24 4.06
N ALA A 183 -3.70 11.97 2.77
CA ALA A 183 -4.68 11.39 1.88
C ALA A 183 -4.05 10.53 0.77
N ILE A 184 -4.82 9.55 0.30
CA ILE A 184 -4.53 8.78 -0.91
C ILE A 184 -5.16 9.51 -2.09
N ASN A 185 -4.36 9.99 -3.03
CA ASN A 185 -4.84 10.72 -4.21
C ASN A 185 -4.50 9.94 -5.49
N LEU A 186 -5.38 9.00 -5.84
CA LEU A 186 -5.29 8.17 -7.05
C LEU A 186 -6.50 8.48 -7.93
N ARG A 187 -7.26 7.45 -8.36
CA ARG A 187 -8.50 7.61 -9.12
C ARG A 187 -9.55 8.39 -8.36
N HIS A 188 -9.56 8.24 -7.05
CA HIS A 188 -10.34 9.05 -6.11
C HIS A 188 -9.41 9.60 -5.04
N LYS A 189 -9.88 10.61 -4.30
CA LYS A 189 -9.17 11.14 -3.14
C LYS A 189 -9.80 10.59 -1.87
N ILE A 190 -9.01 9.85 -1.09
CA ILE A 190 -9.42 9.27 0.19
C ILE A 190 -8.64 9.96 1.30
N ASP A 191 -9.33 10.72 2.15
CA ASP A 191 -8.75 11.35 3.33
C ASP A 191 -8.60 10.33 4.45
N VAL A 192 -7.37 10.13 4.93
CA VAL A 192 -7.03 9.11 5.95
C VAL A 192 -6.63 9.73 7.28
N ARG A 193 -6.84 11.04 7.49
CA ARG A 193 -6.37 11.73 8.70
C ARG A 193 -6.91 11.12 10.00
N ASP A 194 -8.12 10.58 9.97
CA ASP A 194 -8.73 9.90 11.13
C ASP A 194 -7.94 8.63 11.52
N ALA A 195 -7.24 7.98 10.58
CA ALA A 195 -6.47 6.76 10.85
C ALA A 195 -5.26 7.01 11.78
N PHE A 196 -4.68 8.21 11.76
CA PHE A 196 -3.56 8.55 12.66
C PHE A 196 -3.95 8.51 14.14
N GLN A 197 -5.22 8.73 14.47
CA GLN A 197 -5.69 8.69 15.87
C GLN A 197 -5.72 7.25 16.42
N ARG A 198 -5.84 6.26 15.53
CA ARG A 198 -6.00 4.84 15.87
C ARG A 198 -4.84 4.00 15.33
N TYR A 199 -3.68 4.62 15.11
CA TYR A 199 -2.55 3.97 14.44
C TYR A 199 -2.09 2.68 15.12
N ARG A 200 -2.10 2.60 16.45
CA ARG A 200 -1.75 1.36 17.18
C ARG A 200 -2.82 0.28 17.04
N GLU A 201 -4.09 0.65 17.17
CA GLU A 201 -5.22 -0.27 16.97
C GLU A 201 -5.24 -0.84 15.54
N ASN A 202 -4.77 -0.06 14.57
CA ASN A 202 -4.66 -0.45 13.17
C ASN A 202 -3.31 -1.10 12.82
N ASN A 203 -2.51 -1.51 13.81
CA ASN A 203 -1.18 -2.12 13.60
C ASN A 203 -0.27 -1.28 12.67
N TYR A 204 -0.27 0.03 12.87
CA TYR A 204 0.50 1.01 12.09
C TYR A 204 0.17 0.98 10.59
N THR A 205 -1.07 0.65 10.24
CA THR A 205 -1.63 0.76 8.89
C THR A 205 -2.71 1.83 8.83
N ILE A 206 -3.22 2.11 7.63
CA ILE A 206 -4.40 2.97 7.47
C ILE A 206 -5.71 2.32 7.97
N GLY A 207 -5.70 1.05 8.41
CA GLY A 207 -6.88 0.33 8.89
C GLY A 207 -7.69 -0.34 7.79
N LEU A 208 -8.54 -1.31 8.15
CA LEU A 208 -9.26 -2.19 7.22
C LEU A 208 -10.14 -1.41 6.24
N GLU A 209 -10.90 -0.41 6.71
CA GLU A 209 -11.84 0.34 5.87
C GLU A 209 -11.12 1.19 4.83
N TYR A 210 -10.06 1.88 5.24
CA TYR A 210 -9.27 2.68 4.32
C TYR A 210 -8.45 1.80 3.38
N MET A 211 -8.01 0.62 3.81
CA MET A 211 -7.40 -0.37 2.92
C MET A 211 -8.36 -0.83 1.85
N LEU A 212 -9.59 -1.24 2.21
CA LEU A 212 -10.63 -1.60 1.24
C LEU A 212 -10.90 -0.46 0.26
N LEU A 213 -11.12 0.77 0.76
CA LEU A 213 -11.33 1.95 -0.09
C LEU A 213 -10.13 2.18 -1.03
N SER A 214 -8.91 2.04 -0.52
CA SER A 214 -7.69 2.27 -1.30
C SER A 214 -7.52 1.29 -2.46
N LYS A 215 -8.04 0.07 -2.32
CA LYS A 215 -7.96 -1.02 -3.30
C LYS A 215 -9.11 -0.97 -4.29
N ALA A 216 -10.34 -0.87 -3.78
CA ALA A 216 -11.55 -0.86 -4.58
C ALA A 216 -11.90 0.51 -5.19
N GLN A 217 -11.04 1.54 -5.02
CA GLN A 217 -11.14 2.80 -5.77
C GLN A 217 -10.57 2.71 -7.19
N PHE A 218 -9.84 1.65 -7.56
CA PHE A 218 -9.30 1.54 -8.90
C PHE A 218 -10.44 1.46 -9.91
N ILE A 219 -10.36 2.31 -10.94
CA ILE A 219 -11.28 2.34 -12.05
C ILE A 219 -10.57 2.95 -13.25
N ASN A 220 -10.86 2.42 -14.44
CA ASN A 220 -10.41 3.00 -15.69
C ASN A 220 -11.40 2.67 -16.82
N GLU A 221 -11.19 3.27 -17.99
CA GLU A 221 -11.88 2.88 -19.21
C GLU A 221 -10.90 2.27 -20.22
N VAL A 222 -11.42 1.34 -21.02
CA VAL A 222 -10.75 0.77 -22.20
C VAL A 222 -11.67 0.90 -23.41
N SER A 223 -11.11 0.89 -24.62
CA SER A 223 -11.94 0.77 -25.81
C SER A 223 -12.59 -0.62 -25.86
N ARG A 224 -13.71 -0.77 -26.58
CA ARG A 224 -14.29 -2.09 -26.78
C ARG A 224 -13.41 -3.04 -27.60
N GLU A 225 -12.52 -2.51 -28.44
CA GLU A 225 -11.55 -3.29 -29.21
C GLU A 225 -10.50 -3.92 -28.29
N ASP A 226 -10.07 -3.18 -27.25
CA ASP A 226 -9.09 -3.66 -26.26
C ASP A 226 -9.67 -4.73 -25.30
N LEU A 227 -10.99 -4.98 -25.34
CA LEU A 227 -11.60 -6.04 -24.52
C LEU A 227 -11.10 -7.43 -24.91
N GLU A 228 -10.77 -7.65 -26.18
CA GLU A 228 -10.22 -8.93 -26.61
C GLU A 228 -8.82 -9.15 -26.01
N GLN A 229 -7.99 -8.11 -25.96
CA GLN A 229 -6.68 -8.18 -25.29
C GLN A 229 -6.84 -8.53 -23.80
N LEU A 230 -7.82 -7.95 -23.10
CA LEU A 230 -8.09 -8.33 -21.71
C LEU A 230 -8.44 -9.81 -21.59
N ARG A 231 -9.25 -10.35 -22.49
CA ARG A 231 -9.59 -11.78 -22.50
C ARG A 231 -8.37 -12.66 -22.79
N GLU A 232 -7.54 -12.28 -23.75
CA GLU A 232 -6.30 -13.00 -24.08
C GLU A 232 -5.36 -13.10 -22.87
N HIS A 233 -5.34 -12.08 -22.02
CA HIS A 233 -4.53 -12.04 -20.80
C HIS A 233 -5.28 -12.55 -19.55
N GLY A 234 -6.49 -13.12 -19.70
CA GLY A 234 -7.30 -13.63 -18.59
C GLY A 234 -7.75 -12.56 -17.59
N GLN A 235 -7.85 -11.30 -18.03
CA GLN A 235 -8.22 -10.13 -17.24
C GLN A 235 -9.66 -9.66 -17.48
N GLU A 236 -10.50 -10.46 -18.16
CA GLU A 236 -11.91 -10.14 -18.43
C GLU A 236 -12.73 -9.99 -17.15
N TYR A 237 -12.30 -10.61 -16.05
CA TYR A 237 -12.91 -10.46 -14.73
C TYR A 237 -12.86 -9.03 -14.21
N ARG A 238 -12.04 -8.14 -14.79
CA ARG A 238 -11.93 -6.74 -14.39
C ARG A 238 -13.08 -5.88 -14.94
N VAL A 239 -13.81 -6.35 -15.95
CA VAL A 239 -14.87 -5.56 -16.60
C VAL A 239 -16.04 -5.36 -15.64
N LEU A 240 -16.33 -4.10 -15.30
CA LEU A 240 -17.39 -3.75 -14.35
C LEU A 240 -18.76 -3.71 -15.05
N PRO A 241 -19.81 -4.29 -14.45
CA PRO A 241 -21.16 -4.27 -15.01
C PRO A 241 -21.83 -2.89 -14.84
N TYR A 242 -21.49 -1.94 -15.71
CA TYR A 242 -22.04 -0.58 -15.67
C TYR A 242 -22.62 -0.12 -17.03
N PRO A 243 -23.93 -0.34 -17.27
CA PRO A 243 -24.54 -0.17 -18.60
C PRO A 243 -24.78 1.30 -19.00
N TYR A 244 -24.59 2.24 -18.08
CA TYR A 244 -24.86 3.67 -18.32
C TYR A 244 -23.65 4.42 -18.90
N TYR A 245 -22.52 3.75 -19.03
CA TYR A 245 -21.30 4.35 -19.57
C TYR A 245 -21.35 4.52 -21.09
N ASN A 246 -20.37 5.23 -21.63
CA ASN A 246 -20.17 5.39 -23.06
C ASN A 246 -20.22 4.01 -23.78
N ARG A 247 -21.02 3.93 -24.84
CA ARG A 247 -21.27 2.71 -25.61
C ARG A 247 -20.02 2.14 -26.26
N ASP A 248 -19.04 2.96 -26.61
CA ASP A 248 -17.81 2.52 -27.31
C ASP A 248 -16.67 2.16 -26.34
N ARG A 249 -16.93 2.28 -25.04
CA ARG A 249 -15.97 2.02 -23.97
C ARG A 249 -16.50 0.96 -23.02
N ALA A 250 -15.58 0.32 -22.31
CA ALA A 250 -15.90 -0.50 -21.15
C ALA A 250 -15.19 0.07 -19.93
N VAL A 251 -15.82 -0.04 -18.77
CA VAL A 251 -15.21 0.34 -17.49
C VAL A 251 -14.56 -0.90 -16.89
N ILE A 252 -13.32 -0.77 -16.45
CA ILE A 252 -12.57 -1.83 -15.78
C ILE A 252 -12.23 -1.41 -14.34
N GLY A 253 -12.18 -2.41 -13.47
CA GLY A 253 -11.92 -2.30 -12.05
C GLY A 253 -10.57 -2.88 -11.62
N MET A 254 -10.53 -3.31 -10.37
CA MET A 254 -9.32 -3.77 -9.66
C MET A 254 -8.42 -4.69 -10.48
N GLU A 255 -7.11 -4.51 -10.33
CA GLU A 255 -6.09 -5.44 -10.82
C GLU A 255 -6.03 -6.69 -9.93
N GLU A 256 -5.47 -7.79 -10.44
CA GLU A 256 -5.36 -9.05 -9.70
C GLU A 256 -4.81 -8.87 -8.27
N LYS A 257 -3.75 -8.06 -8.12
CA LYS A 257 -3.14 -7.80 -6.82
C LYS A 257 -4.10 -7.14 -5.84
N ASP A 258 -4.97 -6.25 -6.32
CA ASP A 258 -5.92 -5.53 -5.48
C ASP A 258 -7.16 -6.40 -5.18
N VAL A 259 -7.55 -7.27 -6.12
CA VAL A 259 -8.56 -8.32 -5.88
C VAL A 259 -8.09 -9.27 -4.79
N LYS A 260 -6.85 -9.79 -4.87
CA LYS A 260 -6.26 -10.68 -3.86
C LYS A 260 -6.17 -10.01 -2.48
N ASP A 261 -5.77 -8.74 -2.45
CA ASP A 261 -5.71 -7.95 -1.23
C ASP A 261 -7.08 -7.77 -0.57
N VAL A 262 -8.13 -7.47 -1.35
CA VAL A 262 -9.51 -7.36 -0.85
C VAL A 262 -10.03 -8.71 -0.38
N CYS A 263 -9.77 -9.80 -1.11
CA CYS A 263 -10.11 -11.16 -0.68
C CYS A 263 -9.45 -11.51 0.65
N ALA A 264 -8.19 -11.14 0.88
CA ALA A 264 -7.47 -11.44 2.12
C ALA A 264 -8.11 -10.73 3.31
N ILE A 265 -8.54 -9.48 3.11
CA ILE A 265 -9.27 -8.71 4.12
C ILE A 265 -10.58 -9.42 4.48
N PHE A 266 -11.41 -9.79 3.51
CA PHE A 266 -12.69 -10.46 3.80
C PHE A 266 -12.55 -11.90 4.32
N LEU A 267 -11.45 -12.58 3.97
CA LEU A 267 -11.19 -13.93 4.46
C LEU A 267 -10.79 -13.94 5.94
N ASP A 268 -10.04 -12.92 6.37
CA ASP A 268 -9.47 -12.86 7.72
C ASP A 268 -10.30 -12.00 8.69
N HIS A 269 -11.14 -11.10 8.17
CA HIS A 269 -11.91 -10.15 8.97
C HIS A 269 -13.40 -10.20 8.59
N PRO A 270 -14.28 -10.60 9.52
CA PRO A 270 -15.71 -10.55 9.28
C PRO A 270 -16.20 -9.09 9.25
N VAL A 271 -17.41 -8.90 8.73
CA VAL A 271 -18.09 -7.60 8.76
C VAL A 271 -18.78 -7.43 10.12
N GLY A 272 -18.56 -6.28 10.78
CA GLY A 272 -19.14 -6.04 12.11
C GLY A 272 -18.68 -4.72 12.73
N ASP A 273 -18.63 -4.62 14.06
CA ASP A 273 -18.21 -3.41 14.78
C ASP A 273 -17.09 -3.61 15.81
N GLY A 274 -16.54 -4.84 15.89
CA GLY A 274 -15.36 -5.18 16.68
C GLY A 274 -14.05 -4.60 16.12
N GLY A 275 -13.02 -4.58 16.96
CA GLY A 275 -11.71 -3.97 16.64
C GLY A 275 -10.91 -4.68 15.54
N SER A 276 -11.27 -5.92 15.21
CA SER A 276 -10.66 -6.70 14.13
C SER A 276 -11.65 -7.00 13.00
N GLU A 277 -12.77 -6.28 12.95
CA GLU A 277 -13.85 -6.46 11.99
C GLU A 277 -13.89 -5.29 11.01
N ILE A 278 -14.45 -5.51 9.82
CA ILE A 278 -14.67 -4.46 8.82
C ILE A 278 -15.91 -3.67 9.22
N ASN A 279 -15.76 -2.38 9.58
CA ASN A 279 -16.85 -1.58 10.10
C ASN A 279 -17.69 -0.89 9.00
N PRO A 280 -18.94 -1.31 8.74
CA PRO A 280 -19.76 -0.72 7.68
C PRO A 280 -20.15 0.73 7.97
N LYS A 281 -20.24 1.13 9.25
CA LYS A 281 -20.63 2.50 9.63
C LYS A 281 -19.53 3.49 9.25
N VAL A 282 -18.26 3.10 9.40
CA VAL A 282 -17.10 3.91 8.98
C VAL A 282 -17.09 4.08 7.46
N LEU A 283 -17.21 2.97 6.71
CA LEU A 283 -17.27 3.00 5.25
C LEU A 283 -18.44 3.84 4.73
N ARG A 284 -19.64 3.63 5.26
CA ARG A 284 -20.82 4.42 4.89
C ARG A 284 -20.62 5.91 5.12
N ARG A 285 -20.09 6.31 6.28
CA ARG A 285 -19.80 7.71 6.62
C ARG A 285 -18.84 8.37 5.62
N ILE A 286 -17.87 7.62 5.10
CA ILE A 286 -16.92 8.11 4.09
C ILE A 286 -17.61 8.21 2.73
N LEU A 287 -18.29 7.14 2.31
CA LEU A 287 -18.91 7.03 0.99
C LEU A 287 -20.13 7.94 0.80
N ASP A 288 -20.87 8.26 1.86
CA ASP A 288 -22.01 9.20 1.82
C ASP A 288 -21.58 10.61 1.35
N LYS A 289 -20.31 10.97 1.58
CA LYS A 289 -19.75 12.27 1.21
C LYS A 289 -19.29 12.33 -0.25
N ASP A 290 -19.07 11.18 -0.90
CA ASP A 290 -18.56 11.09 -2.26
C ASP A 290 -19.27 9.99 -3.05
N LYS A 291 -20.30 10.39 -3.81
CA LYS A 291 -21.09 9.50 -4.66
C LYS A 291 -20.26 8.84 -5.78
N LYS A 292 -19.17 9.47 -6.21
CA LYS A 292 -18.30 8.96 -7.29
C LYS A 292 -17.45 7.80 -6.77
N LEU A 293 -16.83 8.00 -5.61
CA LEU A 293 -16.11 6.93 -4.91
C LEU A 293 -17.07 5.80 -4.50
N ALA A 294 -18.25 6.14 -3.97
CA ALA A 294 -19.26 5.15 -3.57
C ALA A 294 -19.68 4.24 -4.73
N LEU A 295 -19.89 4.82 -5.92
CA LEU A 295 -20.20 4.03 -7.11
C LEU A 295 -19.04 3.11 -7.49
N THR A 296 -17.82 3.63 -7.60
CA THR A 296 -16.64 2.83 -7.96
C THR A 296 -16.41 1.69 -6.97
N PHE A 297 -16.45 1.98 -5.67
CA PHE A 297 -16.27 0.99 -4.62
C PHE A 297 -17.33 -0.12 -4.70
N THR A 298 -18.60 0.27 -4.85
CA THR A 298 -19.72 -0.68 -4.97
C THR A 298 -19.61 -1.55 -6.22
N LEU A 299 -19.24 -0.98 -7.36
CA LEU A 299 -19.07 -1.74 -8.61
C LEU A 299 -17.94 -2.77 -8.49
N ASN A 300 -16.80 -2.37 -7.93
CA ASN A 300 -15.67 -3.28 -7.70
C ASN A 300 -16.02 -4.44 -6.77
N LEU A 301 -16.73 -4.17 -5.67
CA LEU A 301 -17.18 -5.21 -4.74
C LEU A 301 -18.23 -6.15 -5.36
N ARG A 302 -19.21 -5.62 -6.10
CA ARG A 302 -20.19 -6.47 -6.80
C ARG A 302 -19.53 -7.36 -7.83
N ASN A 303 -18.61 -6.80 -8.60
CA ASN A 303 -17.87 -7.54 -9.60
C ASN A 303 -17.05 -8.69 -8.97
N LEU A 304 -16.54 -8.51 -7.75
CA LEU A 304 -15.88 -9.58 -7.00
C LEU A 304 -16.82 -10.78 -6.75
N VAL A 305 -18.06 -10.52 -6.36
CA VAL A 305 -19.08 -11.56 -6.15
C VAL A 305 -19.52 -12.19 -7.46
N GLU A 306 -19.75 -11.38 -8.50
CA GLU A 306 -20.18 -11.87 -9.82
C GLU A 306 -19.11 -12.70 -10.54
N ARG A 307 -17.83 -12.51 -10.19
CA ARG A 307 -16.67 -13.24 -10.72
C ARG A 307 -16.06 -14.19 -9.69
N SER A 308 -16.91 -14.80 -8.86
CA SER A 308 -16.48 -15.71 -7.79
C SER A 308 -15.73 -16.95 -8.30
N ASP A 309 -15.88 -17.31 -9.57
CA ASP A 309 -15.15 -18.39 -10.23
C ASP A 309 -13.63 -18.12 -10.26
N VAL A 310 -13.23 -16.85 -10.46
CA VAL A 310 -11.83 -16.42 -10.44
C VAL A 310 -11.25 -16.58 -9.05
N ILE A 311 -12.00 -16.15 -8.03
CA ILE A 311 -11.59 -16.27 -6.62
C ILE A 311 -11.47 -17.74 -6.22
N THR A 312 -12.44 -18.56 -6.63
CA THR A 312 -12.46 -20.01 -6.36
C THR A 312 -11.21 -20.70 -6.88
N ARG A 313 -10.69 -20.29 -8.05
CA ARG A 313 -9.43 -20.81 -8.60
C ARG A 313 -8.21 -20.48 -7.75
N TRP A 314 -8.22 -19.39 -6.99
CA TRP A 314 -7.08 -18.98 -6.15
C TRP A 314 -7.13 -19.59 -4.74
N ILE A 315 -8.30 -19.60 -4.11
CA ILE A 315 -8.41 -19.93 -2.66
C ILE A 315 -9.34 -21.12 -2.36
N GLY A 316 -9.92 -21.74 -3.39
CA GLY A 316 -10.88 -22.84 -3.24
C GLY A 316 -12.30 -22.38 -2.87
N GLY A 317 -13.27 -23.26 -3.08
CA GLY A 317 -14.70 -22.92 -3.01
C GLY A 317 -15.18 -22.44 -1.64
N SER A 318 -14.72 -23.08 -0.55
CA SER A 318 -15.12 -22.70 0.81
C SER A 318 -14.66 -21.28 1.15
N ALA A 319 -13.38 -20.97 0.96
CA ALA A 319 -12.84 -19.64 1.23
C ALA A 319 -13.42 -18.57 0.28
N ALA A 320 -13.66 -18.91 -0.98
CA ALA A 320 -14.35 -18.02 -1.91
C ALA A 320 -15.79 -17.69 -1.48
N SER A 321 -16.53 -18.64 -0.91
CA SER A 321 -17.86 -18.40 -0.32
C SER A 321 -17.76 -17.43 0.86
N THR A 322 -16.81 -17.63 1.77
CA THR A 322 -16.59 -16.72 2.92
C THR A 322 -16.37 -15.29 2.44
N VAL A 323 -15.52 -15.10 1.43
CA VAL A 323 -15.29 -13.78 0.82
C VAL A 323 -16.58 -13.23 0.20
N ALA A 324 -17.29 -14.02 -0.59
CA ALA A 324 -18.52 -13.58 -1.24
C ALA A 324 -19.61 -13.19 -0.23
N ASP A 325 -19.77 -13.95 0.85
CA ASP A 325 -20.72 -13.68 1.93
C ASP A 325 -20.37 -12.38 2.66
N GLY A 326 -19.10 -12.19 3.02
CA GLY A 326 -18.62 -10.95 3.65
C GLY A 326 -18.83 -9.73 2.75
N VAL A 327 -18.54 -9.85 1.45
CA VAL A 327 -18.75 -8.77 0.48
C VAL A 327 -20.23 -8.45 0.33
N ASN A 328 -21.08 -9.47 0.18
CA ASN A 328 -22.53 -9.30 0.08
C ASN A 328 -23.11 -8.67 1.34
N ASP A 329 -22.61 -9.03 2.52
CA ASP A 329 -23.04 -8.44 3.77
C ASP A 329 -22.67 -6.96 3.85
N LEU A 330 -21.41 -6.61 3.56
CA LEU A 330 -20.98 -5.22 3.52
C LEU A 330 -21.82 -4.40 2.54
N LEU A 331 -22.09 -4.93 1.33
CA LEU A 331 -22.86 -4.24 0.29
C LEU A 331 -24.27 -3.81 0.74
N LYS A 332 -24.90 -4.52 1.68
CA LYS A 332 -26.22 -4.16 2.23
C LYS A 332 -26.19 -2.84 3.01
N HIS A 333 -25.03 -2.48 3.55
CA HIS A 333 -24.85 -1.31 4.41
C HIS A 333 -24.35 -0.06 3.67
N LEU A 334 -23.85 -0.23 2.43
CA LEU A 334 -23.30 0.87 1.65
C LEU A 334 -24.40 1.79 1.10
N PRO A 335 -24.08 3.07 0.84
CA PRO A 335 -25.06 3.99 0.26
C PRO A 335 -25.46 3.57 -1.15
N LYS A 336 -26.76 3.75 -1.46
CA LYS A 336 -27.26 3.61 -2.83
C LYS A 336 -26.86 4.82 -3.66
N VAL A 337 -26.35 4.57 -4.86
CA VAL A 337 -25.99 5.63 -5.81
C VAL A 337 -26.92 5.58 -7.01
N ASP A 338 -27.94 6.44 -7.01
CA ASP A 338 -28.93 6.51 -8.10
C ASP A 338 -28.44 7.33 -9.30
N LYS A 339 -27.43 8.18 -9.08
CA LYS A 339 -26.85 9.01 -10.13
C LYS A 339 -26.12 8.11 -11.14
N ARG A 340 -26.35 8.38 -12.42
CA ARG A 340 -25.73 7.70 -13.55
C ARG A 340 -24.68 8.62 -14.18
N TRP A 341 -23.57 8.05 -14.62
CA TRP A 341 -22.50 8.75 -15.32
C TRP A 341 -22.21 8.07 -16.65
N ASP A 342 -22.14 8.88 -17.70
CA ASP A 342 -21.82 8.47 -19.07
C ASP A 342 -20.38 8.86 -19.49
N LYS A 343 -19.68 9.57 -18.59
CA LYS A 343 -18.30 10.08 -18.74
C LYS A 343 -17.46 9.73 -17.51
N PRO A 344 -16.12 9.77 -17.58
CA PRO A 344 -15.26 9.46 -16.45
C PRO A 344 -15.67 10.24 -15.20
N TRP A 345 -15.97 9.52 -14.12
CA TRP A 345 -16.31 10.14 -12.83
C TRP A 345 -15.14 10.11 -11.84
N TRP A 346 -14.00 9.58 -12.26
CA TRP A 346 -12.74 9.50 -11.53
C TRP A 346 -11.69 10.47 -12.11
N ASN A 347 -10.52 10.54 -11.46
CA ASN A 347 -9.38 11.28 -11.97
C ASN A 347 -8.64 10.50 -13.08
N THR A 348 -8.63 11.06 -14.29
CA THR A 348 -7.97 10.48 -15.47
C THR A 348 -6.50 10.88 -15.60
N ALA A 349 -6.03 11.90 -14.88
CA ALA A 349 -4.66 12.40 -14.93
C ALA A 349 -3.66 11.60 -14.06
N VAL A 350 -4.11 10.49 -13.48
CA VAL A 350 -3.24 9.58 -12.71
C VAL A 350 -2.66 8.54 -13.67
N GLU A 351 -1.33 8.35 -13.59
CA GLU A 351 -0.61 7.32 -14.34
C GLU A 351 -1.30 5.96 -14.20
N THR A 352 -1.51 5.31 -15.33
CA THR A 352 -2.18 4.01 -15.41
C THR A 352 -1.12 2.97 -15.73
N PRO A 353 -1.04 1.84 -15.02
CA PRO A 353 -0.26 0.70 -15.48
C PRO A 353 -0.72 0.31 -16.89
N THR A 354 0.22 0.12 -17.81
CA THR A 354 -0.10 -0.42 -19.14
C THR A 354 -0.64 -1.83 -18.98
N ILE A 355 -1.68 -2.18 -19.76
CA ILE A 355 -2.14 -3.56 -19.88
C ILE A 355 -0.94 -4.36 -20.41
N GLY A 356 -0.51 -5.36 -19.65
CA GLY A 356 0.63 -6.21 -19.95
C GLY A 356 0.54 -7.52 -19.20
#